data_AF-A0A537AGW8-F1
#
_entry.id   AF-A0A537AGW8-F1
#
_cell.length_a   1.000
_cell.length_b   1.000
_cell.length_c   1.000
_cell.angle_alpha   90.00
_cell.angle_beta   90.00
_cell.angle_gamma   90.00
#
_symmetry.space_group_name_H-M   'P 1'
#
loop_
_entity.id
_entity.type
_entity.pdbx_description
1 polymer ?
#
loop_
_entity_poly.entity_id
_entity_poly.type
_entity_poly.pdbx_seq_one_letter_code
_entity_poly.pdbx_strand_id
1 'polypeptide(L)'
;MPARIARTLLLCLLVAVAPFASAMSFADLEQLIVDHKALSIEDLLPHLPAYMRSRYVLMFRSRSLHGASFARPRAILFDPEARLAISFNGDAAQAGFHALETMEFDEASKSFKFREVMFPDEADREARVRISQPNPEPCLKCHGEPARPIWDTHPAWPGAYGERYDAALTAQEKSGLQEFLLEQPKHPRYRYLLEVDRFANPETFRPSARTRYESSERLPPNAELGAALGRLNFEAIVHQLESNPEFDSTKYLLLAALGSDCGRLDAFFPDAERAGVDGAFNRFVAASARANAAQAHLKQLRALGAGQSGVGAYGKADGMESLDRFRFVVESRFGLSTGQWTTALEKGSYDFAWSASAAAEMAAYLRRRVAQTDPEVKARAELRTFSEGDPYCAYLSRRSRAALMADRPELAIATAGATDVSVPASGIARTQALLHQCIGCHLGGVGPHLPFDRPLELAALLRSGRFAHGTLMDEIRWRLGPQAGAERMPLGTNISGEERDALLAYFAGMLQVTAAP
;
A
#
# COMPACT_ATOMS: atom_id res chain seq x y z
N MET A 1 7.29 -7.93 76.01
CA MET A 1 6.70 -7.39 74.76
C MET A 1 7.54 -6.20 74.29
N PRO A 2 8.23 -6.32 73.14
CA PRO A 2 8.36 -5.16 72.27
C PRO A 2 8.07 -5.51 70.79
N ALA A 3 7.51 -4.52 70.10
CA ALA A 3 7.01 -4.56 68.74
C ALA A 3 8.12 -4.66 67.69
N ARG A 4 7.92 -5.51 66.67
CA ARG A 4 8.73 -5.55 65.44
C ARG A 4 8.11 -4.60 64.41
N ILE A 5 8.84 -3.55 64.06
CA ILE A 5 8.52 -2.65 62.95
C ILE A 5 9.08 -3.28 61.67
N ALA A 6 8.19 -3.69 60.76
CA ALA A 6 8.53 -4.12 59.42
C ALA A 6 8.85 -2.88 58.55
N ARG A 7 10.07 -2.82 58.01
CA ARG A 7 10.46 -1.86 56.97
C ARG A 7 10.09 -2.43 55.61
N THR A 8 9.04 -1.88 55.00
CA THR A 8 8.72 -2.11 53.58
C THR A 8 9.50 -1.09 52.75
N LEU A 9 10.50 -1.57 52.01
CA LEU A 9 11.21 -0.80 50.99
C LEU A 9 10.33 -0.76 49.73
N LEU A 10 9.73 0.39 49.44
CA LEU A 10 9.01 0.65 48.20
C LEU A 10 10.01 1.18 47.16
N LEU A 11 10.43 0.31 46.24
CA LEU A 11 11.30 0.67 45.13
C LEU A 11 10.43 1.21 43.98
N CYS A 12 10.32 2.54 43.86
CA CYS A 12 9.67 3.17 42.71
C CYS A 12 10.57 3.05 41.47
N LEU A 13 10.26 2.10 40.58
CA LEU A 13 10.75 2.12 39.20
C LEU A 13 10.09 3.29 38.46
N LEU A 14 10.78 4.42 38.37
CA LEU A 14 10.51 5.44 37.36
C LEU A 14 11.07 4.94 36.04
N VAL A 15 10.24 4.27 35.24
CA VAL A 15 10.54 4.06 33.82
C VAL A 15 10.40 5.42 33.15
N ALA A 16 11.53 6.08 32.89
CA ALA A 16 11.57 7.23 32.01
C ALA A 16 11.13 6.77 30.63
N VAL A 17 9.88 7.07 30.27
CA VAL A 17 9.43 6.97 28.89
C VAL A 17 10.19 8.05 28.13
N ALA A 18 11.27 7.66 27.44
CA ALA A 18 11.94 8.57 26.52
C ALA A 18 10.87 9.07 25.53
N PRO A 19 10.70 10.39 25.36
CA PRO A 19 9.80 10.89 24.33
C PRO A 19 10.29 10.32 23.00
N PHE A 20 9.41 9.61 22.29
CA PHE A 20 9.65 9.29 20.89
C PHE A 20 10.03 10.61 20.22
N ALA A 21 11.24 10.71 19.68
CA ALA A 21 11.68 11.89 18.96
C ALA A 21 10.63 12.14 17.87
N SER A 22 9.96 13.31 17.94
CA SER A 22 9.01 13.70 16.91
C SER A 22 9.69 13.63 15.55
N ALA A 23 8.96 13.17 14.53
CA ALA A 23 9.42 13.22 13.16
C ALA A 23 9.83 14.67 12.82
N MET A 24 10.97 14.82 12.14
CA MET A 24 11.51 16.10 11.71
C MET A 24 10.61 16.73 10.65
N SER A 25 10.23 17.99 10.83
CA SER A 25 9.53 18.80 9.83
C SER A 25 10.52 19.52 8.90
N PHE A 26 10.03 20.13 7.82
CA PHE A 26 10.87 21.00 7.00
C PHE A 26 11.37 22.22 7.80
N ALA A 27 10.57 22.76 8.71
CA ALA A 27 10.99 23.87 9.57
C ALA A 27 12.17 23.48 10.49
N ASP A 28 12.18 22.25 11.00
CA ASP A 28 13.31 21.73 11.79
C ASP A 28 14.58 21.58 10.92
N LEU A 29 14.42 21.19 9.64
CA LEU A 29 15.53 21.15 8.68
C LEU A 29 16.09 22.55 8.40
N GLU A 30 15.23 23.55 8.21
CA GLU A 30 15.65 24.96 8.07
C GLU A 30 16.42 25.43 9.30
N GLN A 31 15.92 25.10 10.50
CA GLN A 31 16.58 25.44 11.75
C GLN A 31 17.95 24.77 11.87
N LEU A 32 18.10 23.51 11.47
CA LEU A 32 19.39 22.83 11.43
C LEU A 32 20.40 23.54 10.50
N ILE A 33 19.95 23.99 9.32
CA ILE A 33 20.80 24.74 8.39
C ILE A 33 21.29 26.03 9.05
N VAL A 34 20.42 26.75 9.74
CA VAL A 34 20.75 28.00 10.44
C VAL A 34 21.67 27.77 11.63
N ASP A 35 21.32 26.84 12.53
CA ASP A 35 22.04 26.58 13.77
C ASP A 35 23.47 26.09 13.53
N HIS A 36 23.65 25.24 12.53
CA HIS A 36 24.94 24.72 12.14
C HIS A 36 25.66 25.56 11.08
N LYS A 37 25.02 26.65 10.62
CA LYS A 37 25.53 27.49 9.53
C LYS A 37 25.97 26.65 8.32
N ALA A 38 25.17 25.65 7.96
CA ALA A 38 25.50 24.73 6.91
C ALA A 38 25.54 25.48 5.56
N LEU A 39 26.69 25.47 4.89
CA LEU A 39 26.90 26.09 3.58
C LEU A 39 26.99 25.05 2.46
N SER A 40 26.95 23.78 2.81
CA SER A 40 26.95 22.65 1.88
C SER A 40 26.07 21.52 2.40
N ILE A 41 25.79 20.55 1.54
CA ILE A 41 25.10 19.31 1.94
C ILE A 41 25.99 18.53 2.90
N GLU A 42 27.30 18.51 2.68
CA GLU A 42 28.30 17.90 3.53
C GLU A 42 28.28 18.44 4.97
N ASP A 43 28.07 19.75 5.13
CA ASP A 43 27.93 20.37 6.45
C ASP A 43 26.64 19.95 7.15
N LEU A 44 25.55 19.81 6.39
CA LEU A 44 24.23 19.46 6.93
C LEU A 44 24.13 17.98 7.35
N LEU A 45 24.65 17.06 6.52
CA LEU A 45 24.51 15.62 6.71
C LEU A 45 24.87 15.09 8.12
N PRO A 46 25.99 15.46 8.77
CA PRO A 46 26.32 14.96 10.10
C PRO A 46 25.28 15.33 11.18
N HIS A 47 24.50 16.39 10.96
CA HIS A 47 23.53 16.92 11.92
C HIS A 47 22.13 16.35 11.74
N LEU A 48 21.89 15.60 10.66
CA LEU A 48 20.61 14.91 10.47
C LEU A 48 20.41 13.81 11.53
N PRO A 49 19.16 13.58 11.97
CA PRO A 49 18.83 12.52 12.90
C PRO A 49 19.30 11.16 12.39
N ALA A 50 19.78 10.31 13.30
CA ALA A 50 20.27 8.97 12.96
C ALA A 50 19.21 8.14 12.23
N TYR A 51 17.94 8.29 12.57
CA TYR A 51 16.84 7.56 11.94
C TYR A 51 16.61 7.93 10.47
N MET A 52 16.95 9.16 10.04
CA MET A 52 16.92 9.52 8.61
C MET A 52 18.17 8.99 7.91
N ARG A 53 19.32 9.02 8.59
CA ARG A 53 20.59 8.56 8.03
C ARG A 53 20.69 7.05 7.89
N SER A 54 19.86 6.25 8.59
CA SER A 54 19.78 4.79 8.43
C SER A 54 18.61 4.31 7.54
N ARG A 55 17.68 5.21 7.18
CA ARG A 55 16.55 4.90 6.30
C ARG A 55 16.66 5.68 5.00
N TYR A 56 17.17 4.99 3.99
CA TYR A 56 17.33 5.57 2.67
C TYR A 56 17.25 4.54 1.56
N VAL A 57 16.89 5.03 0.39
CA VAL A 57 16.97 4.31 -0.90
C VAL A 57 18.11 4.90 -1.73
N LEU A 58 18.69 4.07 -2.60
CA LEU A 58 19.79 4.46 -3.47
C LEU A 58 19.35 4.31 -4.94
N MET A 59 19.31 5.42 -5.65
CA MET A 59 18.95 5.51 -7.05
C MET A 59 20.22 5.54 -7.91
N PHE A 60 20.54 4.47 -8.64
CA PHE A 60 21.64 4.48 -9.62
C PHE A 60 21.28 5.17 -10.94
N ARG A 61 19.97 5.34 -11.21
CA ARG A 61 19.45 6.08 -12.38
C ARG A 61 18.27 6.95 -11.96
N SER A 62 18.56 8.22 -11.68
CA SER A 62 17.54 9.20 -11.30
C SER A 62 16.80 9.75 -12.52
N ARG A 63 15.54 10.15 -12.30
CA ARG A 63 14.71 10.91 -13.27
C ARG A 63 14.19 12.22 -12.65
N SER A 64 14.83 12.68 -11.57
CA SER A 64 14.59 14.02 -11.02
C SER A 64 15.56 15.05 -11.60
N LEU A 65 15.67 16.21 -10.95
CA LEU A 65 16.66 17.24 -11.29
C LEU A 65 18.08 16.81 -10.88
N HIS A 66 18.19 15.83 -9.98
CA HIS A 66 19.45 15.27 -9.53
C HIS A 66 19.94 14.16 -10.47
N GLY A 67 21.20 14.25 -10.90
CA GLY A 67 21.90 13.18 -11.58
C GLY A 67 22.21 12.01 -10.63
N ALA A 68 22.47 10.84 -11.20
CA ALA A 68 22.92 9.66 -10.48
C ALA A 68 23.68 8.70 -11.40
N SER A 69 24.52 7.85 -10.81
CA SER A 69 25.17 6.72 -11.45
C SER A 69 25.19 5.52 -10.51
N PHE A 70 25.64 4.37 -11.00
CA PHE A 70 25.86 3.19 -10.18
C PHE A 70 26.79 3.46 -8.99
N ALA A 71 28.01 3.93 -9.23
CA ALA A 71 28.96 4.23 -8.15
C ALA A 71 28.57 5.46 -7.30
N ARG A 72 27.79 6.37 -7.89
CA ARG A 72 27.37 7.66 -7.30
C ARG A 72 25.85 7.78 -7.32
N PRO A 73 25.13 6.96 -6.54
CA PRO A 73 23.68 6.96 -6.57
C PRO A 73 23.10 8.19 -5.88
N ARG A 74 21.97 8.70 -6.37
CA ARG A 74 21.19 9.65 -5.58
C ARG A 74 20.64 8.93 -4.35
N ALA A 75 20.90 9.46 -3.16
CA ALA A 75 20.34 8.96 -1.92
C ALA A 75 19.04 9.73 -1.61
N ILE A 76 17.99 9.02 -1.20
CA ILE A 76 16.75 9.61 -0.68
C ILE A 76 16.57 9.10 0.74
N LEU A 77 16.76 9.98 1.71
CA LEU A 77 16.63 9.71 3.14
C LEU A 77 15.22 10.09 3.57
N PHE A 78 14.61 9.32 4.45
CA PHE A 78 13.24 9.57 4.89
C PHE A 78 13.07 9.20 6.37
N ASP A 79 12.16 9.89 7.04
CA ASP A 79 11.71 9.50 8.38
C ASP A 79 10.87 8.18 8.31
N PRO A 80 10.62 7.46 9.42
CA PRO A 80 9.90 6.18 9.37
C PRO A 80 8.50 6.23 8.72
N GLU A 81 7.87 7.41 8.69
CA GLU A 81 6.55 7.63 8.10
C GLU A 81 6.61 8.26 6.70
N ALA A 82 7.82 8.56 6.20
CA ALA A 82 8.11 9.37 5.02
C ALA A 82 7.43 10.75 5.02
N ARG A 83 7.15 11.33 6.20
CA ARG A 83 6.54 12.66 6.31
C ARG A 83 7.51 13.75 5.88
N LEU A 84 8.80 13.57 6.14
CA LEU A 84 9.88 14.29 5.50
C LEU A 84 10.80 13.31 4.78
N ALA A 85 11.05 13.59 3.50
CA ALA A 85 12.11 12.99 2.72
C ALA A 85 13.03 14.06 2.15
N ILE A 86 14.33 13.78 2.15
CA ILE A 86 15.35 14.64 1.57
C ILE A 86 16.20 13.82 0.61
N SER A 87 16.76 14.45 -0.41
CA SER A 87 17.61 13.73 -1.34
C SER A 87 18.74 14.56 -1.91
N PHE A 88 19.86 13.89 -2.16
CA PHE A 88 21.09 14.47 -2.68
C PHE A 88 21.83 13.42 -3.51
N ASN A 89 22.78 13.86 -4.31
CA ASN A 89 23.72 12.98 -5.01
C ASN A 89 25.15 13.20 -4.51
N GLY A 90 26.10 12.36 -4.94
CA GLY A 90 27.46 12.35 -4.40
C GLY A 90 28.53 12.95 -5.28
N ASP A 91 28.25 13.20 -6.55
CA ASP A 91 29.28 13.55 -7.54
C ASP A 91 29.12 14.99 -8.01
N ALA A 92 30.19 15.78 -7.88
CA ALA A 92 30.23 17.18 -8.29
C ALA A 92 29.94 17.39 -9.79
N ALA A 93 30.16 16.37 -10.62
CA ALA A 93 29.83 16.40 -12.04
C ALA A 93 28.33 16.16 -12.33
N GLN A 94 27.54 15.72 -11.35
CA GLN A 94 26.12 15.44 -11.53
C GLN A 94 25.27 16.70 -11.36
N ALA A 95 24.24 16.84 -12.20
CA ALA A 95 23.23 17.87 -12.05
C ALA A 95 22.62 17.84 -10.64
N GLY A 96 22.35 19.02 -10.07
CA GLY A 96 21.78 19.14 -8.73
C GLY A 96 22.78 18.91 -7.58
N PHE A 97 24.09 18.90 -7.82
CA PHE A 97 25.08 18.65 -6.77
C PHE A 97 24.98 19.63 -5.58
N HIS A 98 24.67 20.90 -5.81
CA HIS A 98 24.50 21.90 -4.74
C HIS A 98 23.05 22.02 -4.23
N ALA A 99 22.14 21.15 -4.70
CA ALA A 99 20.74 21.19 -4.36
C ALA A 99 20.38 20.01 -3.44
N LEU A 100 19.50 20.28 -2.46
CA LEU A 100 18.79 19.27 -1.69
C LEU A 100 17.31 19.35 -2.09
N GLU A 101 16.81 18.31 -2.74
CA GLU A 101 15.38 18.16 -3.04
C GLU A 101 14.69 17.61 -1.78
N THR A 102 13.57 18.23 -1.38
CA THR A 102 12.78 17.82 -0.21
C THR A 102 11.32 17.56 -0.57
N MET A 103 10.72 16.62 0.14
CA MET A 103 9.28 16.35 0.14
C MET A 103 8.81 16.30 1.58
N GLU A 104 7.81 17.11 1.91
CA GLU A 104 7.13 17.14 3.19
C GLU A 104 5.64 16.82 3.00
N PHE A 105 5.07 16.01 3.89
CA PHE A 105 3.63 15.84 4.00
C PHE A 105 3.09 16.77 5.08
N ASP A 106 2.36 17.79 4.65
CA ASP A 106 1.77 18.77 5.55
C ASP A 106 0.55 18.15 6.25
N GLU A 107 0.67 17.92 7.56
CA GLU A 107 -0.35 17.25 8.36
C GLU A 107 -1.67 18.04 8.46
N ALA A 108 -1.61 19.37 8.36
CA ALA A 108 -2.80 20.23 8.47
C ALA A 108 -3.68 20.17 7.22
N SER A 109 -3.06 20.31 6.04
CA SER A 109 -3.74 20.26 4.74
C SER A 109 -3.77 18.89 4.08
N LYS A 110 -3.12 17.88 4.70
CA LYS A 110 -2.96 16.52 4.18
C LYS A 110 -2.48 16.51 2.72
N SER A 111 -1.46 17.34 2.45
CA SER A 111 -0.95 17.55 1.09
C SER A 111 0.57 17.51 1.05
N PHE A 112 1.13 17.12 -0.11
CA PHE A 112 2.57 17.09 -0.30
C PHE A 112 3.11 18.48 -0.68
N LYS A 113 4.23 18.86 -0.05
CA LYS A 113 4.98 20.09 -0.28
C LYS A 113 6.39 19.71 -0.73
N PHE A 114 6.76 20.12 -1.94
CA PHE A 114 8.10 19.94 -2.49
C PHE A 114 8.86 21.25 -2.42
N ARG A 115 10.10 21.22 -1.94
CA ARG A 115 10.99 22.39 -1.91
C ARG A 115 12.40 22.00 -2.31
N GLU A 116 13.09 22.97 -2.89
CA GLU A 116 14.53 22.86 -3.17
C GLU A 116 15.28 23.78 -2.19
N VAL A 117 16.33 23.23 -1.57
CA VAL A 117 17.31 23.99 -0.80
C VAL A 117 18.59 24.03 -1.62
N MET A 118 18.96 25.21 -2.09
CA MET A 118 20.14 25.46 -2.89
C MET A 118 21.25 26.04 -2.02
N PHE A 119 22.33 25.29 -1.88
CA PHE A 119 23.53 25.71 -1.19
C PHE A 119 24.40 26.60 -2.10
N PRO A 120 25.16 27.57 -1.55
CA PRO A 120 26.07 28.37 -2.34
C PRO A 120 27.18 27.52 -2.99
N ASP A 121 27.68 28.00 -4.11
CA ASP A 121 28.94 27.49 -4.68
C ASP A 121 30.10 27.95 -3.78
N GLU A 122 31.15 27.14 -3.64
CA GLU A 122 32.35 27.51 -2.88
C GLU A 122 33.01 28.78 -3.43
N ALA A 123 32.80 29.06 -4.71
CA ALA A 123 33.28 30.27 -5.38
C ALA A 123 32.57 31.56 -4.90
N ASP A 124 31.38 31.46 -4.30
CA ASP A 124 30.59 32.61 -3.85
C ASP A 124 30.41 32.57 -2.32
N ARG A 125 31.47 32.99 -1.62
CA ARG A 125 31.54 32.97 -0.14
C ARG A 125 30.57 33.91 0.57
N GLU A 126 29.95 34.84 -0.16
CA GLU A 126 28.93 35.75 0.41
C GLU A 126 27.50 35.26 0.16
N ALA A 127 27.31 34.27 -0.74
CA ALA A 127 26.00 33.71 -1.03
C ALA A 127 25.45 32.91 0.17
N ARG A 128 24.16 33.11 0.42
CA ARG A 128 23.40 32.41 1.45
C ARG A 128 22.65 31.23 0.84
N VAL A 129 22.34 30.24 1.67
CA VAL A 129 21.42 29.16 1.30
C VAL A 129 20.09 29.76 0.84
N ARG A 130 19.59 29.29 -0.31
CA ARG A 130 18.31 29.72 -0.89
C ARG A 130 17.31 28.59 -0.79
N ILE A 131 16.11 28.91 -0.32
CA ILE A 131 15.02 27.95 -0.16
C ILE A 131 13.87 28.36 -1.06
N SER A 132 13.36 27.43 -1.86
CA SER A 132 12.21 27.70 -2.72
C SER A 132 10.92 27.86 -1.90
N GLN A 133 9.94 28.55 -2.49
CA GLN A 133 8.56 28.41 -2.01
C GLN A 133 8.07 26.95 -2.14
N PRO A 134 7.04 26.54 -1.38
CA PRO A 134 6.44 25.22 -1.52
C PRO A 134 5.89 25.01 -2.94
N ASN A 135 6.14 23.82 -3.50
CA ASN A 135 5.67 23.38 -4.81
C ASN A 135 6.02 24.35 -5.96
N PRO A 136 7.33 24.67 -6.18
CA PRO A 136 7.70 25.55 -7.28
C PRO A 136 7.44 24.87 -8.63
N GLU A 137 7.32 25.67 -9.70
CA GLU A 137 6.98 25.20 -11.06
C GLU A 137 7.84 24.00 -11.54
N PRO A 138 9.19 23.97 -11.33
CA PRO A 138 10.00 22.83 -11.73
C PRO A 138 9.56 21.49 -11.09
N CYS A 139 9.12 21.51 -9.83
CA CYS A 139 8.61 20.33 -9.14
C CYS A 139 7.25 19.90 -9.71
N LEU A 140 6.34 20.88 -9.89
CA LEU A 140 4.96 20.62 -10.35
C LEU A 140 4.89 20.04 -11.78
N LYS A 141 5.91 20.27 -12.62
CA LYS A 141 5.99 19.65 -13.96
C LYS A 141 5.81 18.13 -13.89
N CYS A 142 6.49 17.50 -12.94
CA CYS A 142 6.38 16.07 -12.69
C CYS A 142 5.26 15.76 -11.70
N HIS A 143 5.28 16.40 -10.52
CA HIS A 143 4.43 16.06 -9.39
C HIS A 143 2.95 16.47 -9.54
N GLY A 144 2.62 17.35 -10.49
CA GLY A 144 1.24 17.74 -10.80
C GLY A 144 0.58 18.62 -9.74
N GLU A 145 -0.68 18.99 -9.99
CA GLU A 145 -1.52 19.75 -9.07
C GLU A 145 -2.89 19.04 -8.94
N PRO A 146 -3.28 18.56 -7.74
CA PRO A 146 -2.52 18.60 -6.49
C PRO A 146 -1.21 17.79 -6.57
N ALA A 147 -0.20 18.22 -5.79
CA ALA A 147 1.12 17.59 -5.81
C ALA A 147 1.07 16.19 -5.18
N ARG A 148 1.69 15.21 -5.84
CA ARG A 148 1.75 13.80 -5.41
C ARG A 148 3.19 13.28 -5.38
N PRO A 149 3.53 12.29 -4.53
CA PRO A 149 4.82 11.63 -4.60
C PRO A 149 4.94 10.81 -5.89
N ILE A 150 6.15 10.74 -6.44
CA ILE A 150 6.49 9.87 -7.56
C ILE A 150 7.54 8.90 -7.10
N TRP A 151 7.15 7.64 -6.98
CA TRP A 151 8.04 6.57 -6.56
C TRP A 151 7.96 5.33 -7.45
N ASP A 152 7.04 5.29 -8.42
CA ASP A 152 6.58 4.02 -8.99
C ASP A 152 5.93 3.14 -7.91
N THR A 153 5.62 1.90 -8.27
CA THR A 153 4.68 1.04 -7.53
C THR A 153 5.25 -0.37 -7.44
N HIS A 154 4.69 -1.23 -6.59
CA HIS A 154 5.11 -2.64 -6.60
C HIS A 154 4.79 -3.29 -7.97
N PRO A 155 5.62 -4.24 -8.45
CA PRO A 155 6.81 -4.82 -7.83
C PRO A 155 8.13 -4.22 -8.35
N ALA A 156 8.15 -3.01 -8.90
CA ALA A 156 9.40 -2.49 -9.47
C ALA A 156 9.58 -0.98 -9.31
N TRP A 157 10.82 -0.57 -9.09
CA TRP A 157 11.29 0.80 -8.93
C TRP A 157 12.46 1.06 -9.88
N PRO A 158 12.20 1.24 -11.19
CA PRO A 158 13.25 1.32 -12.20
C PRO A 158 14.29 2.40 -11.89
N GLY A 159 15.54 2.01 -11.70
CA GLY A 159 16.65 2.93 -11.38
C GLY A 159 17.06 2.96 -9.91
N ALA A 160 16.32 2.29 -9.02
CA ALA A 160 16.72 2.04 -7.63
C ALA A 160 17.49 0.72 -7.51
N TYR A 161 18.47 0.64 -6.61
CA TYR A 161 19.08 -0.64 -6.26
C TYR A 161 18.05 -1.60 -5.68
N GLY A 162 17.98 -2.82 -6.22
CA GLY A 162 16.86 -3.71 -5.92
C GLY A 162 15.63 -3.32 -6.73
N GLU A 163 15.84 -2.98 -8.01
CA GLU A 163 14.79 -2.39 -8.85
C GLU A 163 13.56 -3.29 -8.97
N ARG A 164 13.72 -4.60 -8.78
CA ARG A 164 12.65 -5.61 -8.82
C ARG A 164 12.46 -6.20 -7.42
N TYR A 165 11.24 -6.15 -6.92
CA TYR A 165 10.86 -6.76 -5.65
C TYR A 165 11.09 -8.27 -5.69
N ASP A 166 11.62 -8.81 -4.60
CA ASP A 166 11.92 -10.24 -4.41
C ASP A 166 12.81 -10.86 -5.51
N ALA A 167 13.65 -10.05 -6.14
CA ALA A 167 14.58 -10.49 -7.17
C ALA A 167 16.03 -10.28 -6.74
N ALA A 168 16.91 -11.12 -7.28
CA ALA A 168 18.34 -10.86 -7.16
C ALA A 168 18.72 -9.62 -7.97
N LEU A 169 19.66 -8.84 -7.43
CA LEU A 169 20.30 -7.74 -8.13
C LEU A 169 20.91 -8.23 -9.47
N THR A 170 20.75 -7.42 -10.51
CA THR A 170 21.43 -7.63 -11.81
C THR A 170 22.95 -7.53 -11.65
N ALA A 171 23.71 -7.99 -12.64
CA ALA A 171 25.18 -7.89 -12.61
C ALA A 171 25.66 -6.42 -12.52
N GLN A 172 24.97 -5.51 -13.21
CA GLN A 172 25.26 -4.08 -13.18
C GLN A 172 24.98 -3.47 -11.80
N GLU A 173 23.83 -3.81 -11.20
CA GLU A 173 23.52 -3.39 -9.84
C GLU A 173 24.57 -3.92 -8.85
N LYS A 174 24.93 -5.21 -8.91
CA LYS A 174 25.93 -5.79 -8.00
C LYS A 174 27.28 -5.08 -8.09
N SER A 175 27.78 -4.87 -9.31
CA SER A 175 29.06 -4.20 -9.55
C SER A 175 29.03 -2.75 -9.05
N GLY A 176 27.97 -2.02 -9.37
CA GLY A 176 27.80 -0.64 -8.92
C GLY A 176 27.68 -0.49 -7.41
N LEU A 177 26.90 -1.38 -6.79
CA LEU A 177 26.70 -1.36 -5.34
C LEU A 177 27.98 -1.71 -4.61
N GLN A 178 28.78 -2.65 -5.15
CA GLN A 178 30.10 -2.96 -4.61
C GLN A 178 31.04 -1.75 -4.68
N GLU A 179 31.06 -1.02 -5.80
CA GLU A 179 31.86 0.20 -5.94
C GLU A 179 31.40 1.28 -4.96
N PHE A 180 30.09 1.52 -4.85
CA PHE A 180 29.52 2.43 -3.85
C PHE A 180 29.94 2.05 -2.42
N LEU A 181 29.83 0.78 -2.03
CA LEU A 181 30.18 0.30 -0.69
C LEU A 181 31.67 0.44 -0.37
N LEU A 182 32.55 0.24 -1.35
CA LEU A 182 33.99 0.43 -1.18
C LEU A 182 34.35 1.89 -0.92
N GLU A 183 33.59 2.82 -1.49
CA GLU A 183 33.91 4.23 -1.42
C GLU A 183 33.17 5.00 -0.33
N GLN A 184 31.97 4.52 0.05
CA GLN A 184 31.08 5.15 1.03
C GLN A 184 31.82 5.63 2.30
N PRO A 185 32.73 4.87 2.93
CA PRO A 185 33.38 5.30 4.18
C PRO A 185 34.25 6.56 4.04
N LYS A 186 34.73 6.85 2.83
CA LYS A 186 35.65 7.98 2.54
C LYS A 186 34.97 9.12 1.82
N HIS A 187 33.79 8.88 1.25
CA HIS A 187 33.07 9.85 0.44
C HIS A 187 32.60 11.06 1.28
N PRO A 188 32.75 12.32 0.81
CA PRO A 188 32.37 13.51 1.57
C PRO A 188 30.92 13.48 2.09
N ARG A 189 29.98 13.05 1.23
CA ARG A 189 28.55 12.91 1.56
C ARG A 189 28.16 11.54 2.14
N TYR A 190 28.42 10.45 1.40
CA TYR A 190 27.90 9.13 1.77
C TYR A 190 28.45 8.56 3.07
N ARG A 191 29.61 9.00 3.58
CA ARG A 191 30.16 8.54 4.87
C ARG A 191 29.22 8.73 6.06
N TYR A 192 28.24 9.63 5.92
CA TYR A 192 27.25 9.91 6.96
C TYR A 192 26.02 8.99 6.92
N LEU A 193 25.85 8.21 5.84
CA LEU A 193 24.82 7.18 5.75
C LEU A 193 25.14 6.03 6.71
N LEU A 194 24.18 5.69 7.55
CA LEU A 194 24.28 4.66 8.59
C LEU A 194 23.66 3.34 8.10
N GLU A 195 23.99 2.22 8.75
CA GLU A 195 23.44 0.90 8.39
C GLU A 195 23.66 0.52 6.91
N VAL A 196 24.77 0.97 6.31
CA VAL A 196 25.10 0.71 4.90
C VAL A 196 25.32 -0.78 4.62
N ASP A 197 25.68 -1.55 5.62
CA ASP A 197 25.82 -3.01 5.59
C ASP A 197 24.54 -3.73 5.17
N ARG A 198 23.36 -3.10 5.36
CA ARG A 198 22.10 -3.63 4.81
C ARG A 198 22.17 -3.82 3.30
N PHE A 199 22.88 -2.95 2.57
CA PHE A 199 23.02 -3.07 1.11
C PHE A 199 24.03 -4.15 0.69
N ALA A 200 24.94 -4.53 1.58
CA ALA A 200 25.86 -5.64 1.34
C ALA A 200 25.20 -7.02 1.54
N ASN A 201 24.12 -7.10 2.32
CA ASN A 201 23.39 -8.34 2.56
C ASN A 201 22.48 -8.70 1.36
N PRO A 202 22.70 -9.84 0.68
CA PRO A 202 21.85 -10.29 -0.42
C PRO A 202 20.38 -10.49 -0.03
N GLU A 203 20.10 -10.83 1.23
CA GLU A 203 18.74 -11.05 1.72
C GLU A 203 17.91 -9.78 1.83
N THR A 204 18.54 -8.59 1.79
CA THR A 204 17.85 -7.30 1.82
C THR A 204 16.88 -7.13 0.66
N PHE A 205 17.23 -7.63 -0.53
CA PHE A 205 16.40 -7.51 -1.73
C PHE A 205 15.66 -8.80 -2.08
N ARG A 206 16.18 -9.95 -1.64
CA ARG A 206 15.60 -11.27 -1.86
C ARG A 206 15.73 -12.12 -0.60
N PRO A 207 14.74 -12.07 0.30
CA PRO A 207 14.75 -12.87 1.52
C PRO A 207 14.86 -14.37 1.21
N SER A 208 15.69 -15.09 1.97
CA SER A 208 15.80 -16.54 1.84
C SER A 208 14.55 -17.25 2.33
N ALA A 209 14.36 -18.51 1.94
CA ALA A 209 13.22 -19.32 2.41
C ALA A 209 13.18 -19.43 3.94
N ARG A 210 14.36 -19.47 4.58
CA ARG A 210 14.49 -19.49 6.04
C ARG A 210 13.96 -18.21 6.68
N THR A 211 14.40 -17.05 6.19
CA THR A 211 13.99 -15.73 6.70
C THR A 211 12.48 -15.53 6.58
N ARG A 212 11.87 -16.01 5.49
CA ARG A 212 10.40 -16.03 5.34
C ARG A 212 9.72 -16.96 6.34
N TYR A 213 10.23 -18.18 6.50
CA TYR A 213 9.67 -19.15 7.44
C TYR A 213 9.70 -18.63 8.89
N GLU A 214 10.78 -17.97 9.28
CA GLU A 214 10.94 -17.36 10.60
C GLU A 214 10.15 -16.05 10.76
N SER A 215 9.46 -15.57 9.71
CA SER A 215 8.76 -14.27 9.69
C SER A 215 9.64 -13.09 10.12
N SER A 216 10.93 -13.18 9.82
CA SER A 216 11.96 -12.20 10.20
C SER A 216 12.37 -11.30 9.04
N GLU A 217 11.70 -11.41 7.89
CA GLU A 217 11.97 -10.58 6.72
C GLU A 217 11.71 -9.10 7.00
N ARG A 218 12.60 -8.26 6.45
CA ARG A 218 12.42 -6.81 6.42
C ARG A 218 12.09 -6.40 5.00
N LEU A 219 11.23 -5.40 4.85
CA LEU A 219 10.99 -4.81 3.53
C LEU A 219 12.32 -4.26 2.97
N PRO A 220 12.61 -4.50 1.67
CA PRO A 220 13.71 -3.80 1.01
C PRO A 220 13.48 -2.29 1.08
N PRO A 221 14.53 -1.46 1.07
CA PRO A 221 14.41 0.00 1.16
C PRO A 221 13.34 0.60 0.23
N ASN A 222 13.24 0.10 -1.01
CA ASN A 222 12.30 0.62 -2.01
C ASN A 222 10.84 0.34 -1.63
N ALA A 223 10.57 -0.84 -1.06
CA ALA A 223 9.25 -1.20 -0.57
C ALA A 223 8.91 -0.51 0.75
N GLU A 224 9.90 -0.30 1.62
CA GLU A 224 9.76 0.48 2.86
C GLU A 224 9.29 1.91 2.55
N LEU A 225 9.97 2.61 1.63
CA LEU A 225 9.55 3.93 1.18
C LEU A 225 8.19 3.91 0.47
N GLY A 226 7.95 2.92 -0.41
CA GLY A 226 6.66 2.74 -1.08
C GLY A 226 5.50 2.58 -0.11
N ALA A 227 5.70 1.82 0.97
CA ALA A 227 4.73 1.63 2.03
C ALA A 227 4.39 2.92 2.77
N ALA A 228 5.43 3.66 3.17
CA ALA A 228 5.26 4.92 3.87
C ALA A 228 4.50 5.95 3.00
N LEU A 229 4.92 6.12 1.73
CA LEU A 229 4.26 7.02 0.78
C LEU A 229 2.83 6.61 0.46
N GLY A 230 2.55 5.31 0.33
CA GLY A 230 1.20 4.80 0.09
C GLY A 230 0.23 5.17 1.21
N ARG A 231 0.68 5.09 2.47
CA ARG A 231 -0.13 5.52 3.63
C ARG A 231 -0.44 7.02 3.58
N LEU A 232 0.57 7.87 3.37
CA LEU A 232 0.38 9.32 3.27
C LEU A 232 -0.53 9.70 2.09
N ASN A 233 -0.41 8.98 0.97
CA ASN A 233 -1.28 9.15 -0.18
C ASN A 233 -2.74 8.79 0.15
N PHE A 234 -2.99 7.73 0.93
CA PHE A 234 -4.34 7.43 1.42
C PHE A 234 -4.88 8.53 2.35
N GLU A 235 -4.05 9.12 3.21
CA GLU A 235 -4.47 10.25 4.03
C GLU A 235 -4.90 11.45 3.17
N ALA A 236 -4.12 11.78 2.14
CA ALA A 236 -4.46 12.85 1.19
C ALA A 236 -5.76 12.56 0.43
N ILE A 237 -5.93 11.33 -0.07
CA ILE A 237 -7.14 10.91 -0.78
C ILE A 237 -8.36 11.02 0.12
N VAL A 238 -8.29 10.47 1.34
CA VAL A 238 -9.43 10.50 2.26
C VAL A 238 -9.74 11.93 2.68
N HIS A 239 -8.74 12.79 2.89
CA HIS A 239 -8.97 14.21 3.15
C HIS A 239 -9.65 14.93 1.98
N GLN A 240 -9.25 14.64 0.74
CA GLN A 240 -9.92 15.16 -0.46
C GLN A 240 -11.39 14.73 -0.52
N LEU A 241 -11.66 13.46 -0.20
CA LEU A 241 -13.02 12.93 -0.17
C LEU A 241 -13.85 13.59 0.94
N GLU A 242 -13.34 13.67 2.17
CA GLU A 242 -14.03 14.30 3.30
C GLU A 242 -14.37 15.78 3.07
N SER A 243 -13.55 16.47 2.28
CA SER A 243 -13.78 17.87 1.93
C SER A 243 -14.81 18.05 0.80
N ASN A 244 -15.27 16.96 0.18
CA ASN A 244 -16.27 16.99 -0.89
C ASN A 244 -17.69 16.89 -0.30
N PRO A 245 -18.66 17.69 -0.79
CA PRO A 245 -20.05 17.64 -0.31
C PRO A 245 -20.71 16.25 -0.37
N GLU A 246 -20.32 15.42 -1.34
CA GLU A 246 -20.88 14.07 -1.55
C GLU A 246 -20.38 13.04 -0.51
N PHE A 247 -19.43 13.42 0.35
CA PHE A 247 -18.82 12.48 1.29
C PHE A 247 -19.82 11.89 2.27
N ASP A 248 -20.66 12.74 2.87
CA ASP A 248 -21.57 12.29 3.91
C ASP A 248 -22.64 11.32 3.39
N SER A 249 -23.13 11.55 2.16
CA SER A 249 -24.07 10.64 1.50
C SER A 249 -23.40 9.36 0.99
N THR A 250 -22.10 9.40 0.68
CA THR A 250 -21.39 8.30 0.01
C THR A 250 -20.46 7.48 0.93
N LYS A 251 -20.13 7.92 2.14
CA LYS A 251 -19.12 7.28 3.02
C LYS A 251 -19.36 5.80 3.32
N TYR A 252 -20.61 5.37 3.44
CA TYR A 252 -20.96 3.97 3.66
C TYR A 252 -20.75 3.11 2.40
N LEU A 253 -21.03 3.68 1.23
CA LEU A 253 -20.76 3.04 -0.05
C LEU A 253 -19.25 2.91 -0.29
N LEU A 254 -18.46 3.92 0.06
CA LEU A 254 -16.98 3.85 -0.01
C LEU A 254 -16.42 2.73 0.87
N LEU A 255 -16.91 2.60 2.11
CA LEU A 255 -16.50 1.50 3.01
C LEU A 255 -16.89 0.14 2.45
N ALA A 256 -18.08 0.00 1.88
CA ALA A 256 -18.53 -1.23 1.26
C ALA A 256 -17.71 -1.58 0.02
N ALA A 257 -17.37 -0.58 -0.80
CA ALA A 257 -16.58 -0.75 -2.01
C ALA A 257 -15.16 -1.24 -1.72
N LEU A 258 -14.55 -0.78 -0.63
CA LEU A 258 -13.24 -1.27 -0.17
C LEU A 258 -13.31 -2.68 0.45
N GLY A 259 -14.49 -3.11 0.93
CA GLY A 259 -14.72 -4.44 1.45
C GLY A 259 -14.82 -5.49 0.33
N SER A 260 -13.92 -6.48 0.32
CA SER A 260 -13.96 -7.57 -0.68
C SER A 260 -15.08 -8.59 -0.45
N ASP A 261 -15.80 -8.48 0.67
CA ASP A 261 -16.69 -9.51 1.20
C ASP A 261 -18.11 -8.99 1.52
N CYS A 262 -18.39 -7.72 1.19
CA CYS A 262 -19.73 -7.14 1.34
C CYS A 262 -20.67 -7.42 0.15
N GLY A 263 -20.32 -8.36 -0.72
CA GLY A 263 -21.12 -8.75 -1.87
C GLY A 263 -20.97 -7.80 -3.06
N ARG A 264 -22.04 -7.68 -3.86
CA ARG A 264 -22.06 -6.86 -5.08
C ARG A 264 -22.25 -5.38 -4.75
N LEU A 265 -21.62 -4.51 -5.54
CA LEU A 265 -21.62 -3.08 -5.30
C LEU A 265 -23.00 -2.42 -5.48
N ASP A 266 -23.79 -2.91 -6.43
CA ASP A 266 -25.17 -2.46 -6.71
C ASP A 266 -26.12 -2.60 -5.51
N ALA A 267 -25.90 -3.56 -4.62
CA ALA A 267 -26.70 -3.76 -3.40
C ALA A 267 -26.64 -2.58 -2.41
N PHE A 268 -25.73 -1.64 -2.59
CA PHE A 268 -25.55 -0.45 -1.76
C PHE A 268 -26.21 0.81 -2.36
N PHE A 269 -26.73 0.71 -3.59
CA PHE A 269 -27.45 1.78 -4.29
C PHE A 269 -28.96 1.71 -4.06
N PRO A 270 -29.67 2.85 -4.09
CA PRO A 270 -31.14 2.87 -4.16
C PRO A 270 -31.64 2.14 -5.40
N ASP A 271 -32.83 1.54 -5.34
CA ASP A 271 -33.36 0.67 -6.41
C ASP A 271 -33.42 1.38 -7.77
N ALA A 272 -33.74 2.68 -7.79
CA ALA A 272 -33.76 3.51 -8.99
C ALA A 272 -32.38 3.70 -9.66
N GLU A 273 -31.27 3.50 -8.92
CA GLU A 273 -29.91 3.66 -9.44
C GLU A 273 -29.23 2.33 -9.79
N ARG A 274 -29.73 1.20 -9.29
CA ARG A 274 -29.08 -0.10 -9.50
C ARG A 274 -28.95 -0.47 -10.96
N ALA A 275 -29.97 -0.12 -11.77
CA ALA A 275 -29.97 -0.35 -13.20
C ALA A 275 -28.82 0.44 -13.86
N GLY A 276 -27.80 -0.29 -14.32
CA GLY A 276 -26.67 0.29 -15.05
C GLY A 276 -25.37 0.45 -14.25
N VAL A 277 -25.39 0.25 -12.92
CA VAL A 277 -24.18 0.27 -12.08
C VAL A 277 -23.15 -0.72 -12.59
N ASP A 278 -23.53 -1.98 -12.79
CA ASP A 278 -22.60 -3.01 -13.29
C ASP A 278 -22.02 -2.66 -14.66
N GLY A 279 -22.87 -2.17 -15.57
CA GLY A 279 -22.44 -1.80 -16.92
C GLY A 279 -21.44 -0.64 -16.89
N ALA A 280 -21.68 0.37 -16.05
CA ALA A 280 -20.77 1.48 -15.84
C ALA A 280 -19.47 1.02 -15.16
N PHE A 281 -19.56 0.18 -14.13
CA PHE A 281 -18.43 -0.39 -13.42
C PHE A 281 -17.53 -1.22 -14.34
N ASN A 282 -18.10 -2.09 -15.18
CA ASN A 282 -17.34 -2.90 -16.13
C ASN A 282 -16.59 -2.04 -17.17
N ARG A 283 -17.22 -0.95 -17.66
CA ARG A 283 -16.54 0.01 -18.55
C ARG A 283 -15.38 0.71 -17.83
N PHE A 284 -15.60 1.12 -16.58
CA PHE A 284 -14.59 1.76 -15.74
C PHE A 284 -13.39 0.83 -15.49
N VAL A 285 -13.63 -0.42 -15.11
CA VAL A 285 -12.58 -1.43 -14.90
C VAL A 285 -11.79 -1.66 -16.19
N ALA A 286 -12.47 -1.78 -17.34
CA ALA A 286 -11.79 -1.96 -18.62
C ALA A 286 -10.91 -0.74 -19.00
N ALA A 287 -11.38 0.48 -18.72
CA ALA A 287 -10.58 1.70 -18.93
C ALA A 287 -9.38 1.77 -17.98
N SER A 288 -9.59 1.45 -16.70
CA SER A 288 -8.53 1.38 -15.69
C SER A 288 -7.45 0.37 -16.05
N ALA A 289 -7.85 -0.83 -16.50
CA ALA A 289 -6.93 -1.87 -16.91
C ALA A 289 -6.05 -1.45 -18.10
N ARG A 290 -6.61 -0.73 -19.08
CA ARG A 290 -5.83 -0.20 -20.22
C ARG A 290 -4.80 0.84 -19.78
N ALA A 291 -5.18 1.77 -18.90
CA ALA A 291 -4.27 2.78 -18.38
C ALA A 291 -3.12 2.15 -17.59
N ASN A 292 -3.42 1.19 -16.71
CA ASN A 292 -2.40 0.48 -15.94
C ASN A 292 -1.51 -0.42 -16.81
N ALA A 293 -2.05 -1.04 -17.87
CA ALA A 293 -1.24 -1.80 -18.82
C ALA A 293 -0.24 -0.91 -19.58
N ALA A 294 -0.66 0.28 -20.00
CA ALA A 294 0.22 1.25 -20.64
C ALA A 294 1.33 1.72 -19.67
N GLN A 295 0.96 2.03 -18.42
CA GLN A 295 1.91 2.38 -17.37
C GLN A 295 2.91 1.24 -17.10
N ALA A 296 2.43 0.01 -16.95
CA ALA A 296 3.29 -1.15 -16.72
C ALA A 296 4.27 -1.38 -17.89
N HIS A 297 3.84 -1.16 -19.13
CA HIS A 297 4.70 -1.26 -20.30
C HIS A 297 5.83 -0.21 -20.28
N LEU A 298 5.50 1.06 -20.04
CA LEU A 298 6.49 2.14 -19.94
C LEU A 298 7.46 1.91 -18.78
N LYS A 299 6.96 1.40 -17.65
CA LYS A 299 7.77 1.00 -16.50
C LYS A 299 8.74 -0.12 -16.84
N GLN A 300 8.33 -1.12 -17.62
CA GLN A 300 9.22 -2.19 -18.09
C GLN A 300 10.35 -1.63 -18.97
N LEU A 301 10.04 -0.72 -19.90
CA LEU A 301 11.05 -0.08 -20.75
C LEU A 301 12.12 0.70 -19.95
N ARG A 302 11.77 1.14 -18.74
CA ARG A 302 12.68 1.86 -17.84
C ARG A 302 13.63 0.96 -17.04
N ALA A 303 13.27 -0.31 -16.84
CA ALA A 303 14.00 -1.27 -15.99
C ALA A 303 15.24 -1.84 -16.71
N LEU A 304 16.31 -2.13 -15.98
CA LEU A 304 17.55 -2.68 -16.56
C LEU A 304 17.37 -4.09 -17.14
N GLY A 305 16.35 -4.83 -16.69
CA GLY A 305 16.04 -6.21 -17.11
C GLY A 305 14.96 -6.36 -18.20
N ALA A 306 14.60 -5.30 -18.92
CA ALA A 306 13.60 -5.34 -19.98
C ALA A 306 14.00 -6.37 -21.08
N GLY A 307 13.33 -7.53 -21.11
CA GLY A 307 13.59 -8.59 -22.10
C GLY A 307 14.18 -9.90 -21.56
N GLN A 308 14.45 -10.04 -20.25
CA GLN A 308 14.75 -11.35 -19.67
C GLN A 308 13.44 -12.17 -19.55
N SER A 309 13.28 -13.13 -20.46
CA SER A 309 12.20 -14.13 -20.51
C SER A 309 12.16 -14.93 -19.20
N GLY A 310 11.23 -14.56 -18.32
CA GLY A 310 11.10 -15.14 -16.98
C GLY A 310 10.49 -14.17 -15.96
N VAL A 311 10.46 -12.87 -16.28
CA VAL A 311 9.67 -11.89 -15.51
C VAL A 311 8.21 -12.10 -15.91
N GLY A 312 7.48 -12.90 -15.14
CA GLY A 312 6.02 -13.01 -15.28
C GLY A 312 5.42 -11.61 -15.33
N ALA A 313 4.40 -11.41 -16.19
CA ALA A 313 3.59 -10.20 -16.17
C ALA A 313 3.32 -9.86 -14.71
N TYR A 314 3.71 -8.65 -14.28
CA TYR A 314 3.55 -8.22 -12.90
C TYR A 314 2.13 -8.58 -12.47
N GLY A 315 2.01 -9.63 -11.64
CA GLY A 315 0.73 -10.26 -11.36
C GLY A 315 -0.22 -9.21 -10.81
N LYS A 316 -1.51 -9.29 -11.17
CA LYS A 316 -2.52 -8.43 -10.54
C LYS A 316 -2.39 -8.60 -9.04
N ALA A 317 -2.07 -7.52 -8.33
CA ALA A 317 -2.04 -7.54 -6.88
C ALA A 317 -3.46 -7.87 -6.36
N ASP A 318 -3.55 -8.70 -5.34
CA ASP A 318 -4.82 -8.95 -4.65
C ASP A 318 -5.41 -7.63 -4.12
N GLY A 319 -6.73 -7.54 -4.02
CA GLY A 319 -7.42 -6.31 -3.56
C GLY A 319 -7.61 -5.23 -4.62
N MET A 320 -7.08 -5.41 -5.84
CA MET A 320 -7.33 -4.50 -6.98
C MET A 320 -8.82 -4.30 -7.26
N GLU A 321 -9.64 -5.35 -7.13
CA GLU A 321 -11.09 -5.23 -7.35
C GLU A 321 -11.76 -4.27 -6.34
N SER A 322 -11.36 -4.33 -5.07
CA SER A 322 -11.85 -3.40 -4.04
C SER A 322 -11.43 -1.96 -4.34
N LEU A 323 -10.19 -1.75 -4.80
CA LEU A 323 -9.73 -0.43 -5.22
C LEU A 323 -10.45 0.04 -6.50
N ASP A 324 -10.75 -0.85 -7.44
CA ASP A 324 -11.55 -0.54 -8.63
C ASP A 324 -12.96 -0.11 -8.25
N ARG A 325 -13.63 -0.85 -7.36
CA ARG A 325 -14.96 -0.49 -6.83
C ARG A 325 -14.91 0.85 -6.13
N PHE A 326 -13.93 1.05 -5.26
CA PHE A 326 -13.75 2.31 -4.54
C PHE A 326 -13.57 3.49 -5.49
N ARG A 327 -12.66 3.37 -6.46
CA ARG A 327 -12.42 4.42 -7.45
C ARG A 327 -13.65 4.67 -8.31
N PHE A 328 -14.34 3.62 -8.74
CA PHE A 328 -15.60 3.77 -9.48
C PHE A 328 -16.64 4.58 -8.68
N VAL A 329 -16.82 4.28 -7.39
CA VAL A 329 -17.71 5.07 -6.52
C VAL A 329 -17.26 6.51 -6.47
N VAL A 330 -15.96 6.77 -6.33
CA VAL A 330 -15.43 8.13 -6.30
C VAL A 330 -15.70 8.86 -7.62
N GLU A 331 -15.35 8.30 -8.77
CA GLU A 331 -15.54 8.99 -10.06
C GLU A 331 -17.03 9.19 -10.38
N SER A 332 -17.87 8.22 -10.03
CA SER A 332 -19.32 8.28 -10.32
C SER A 332 -20.10 9.19 -9.38
N ARG A 333 -19.67 9.33 -8.12
CA ARG A 333 -20.39 10.11 -7.10
C ARG A 333 -19.78 11.48 -6.85
N PHE A 334 -18.46 11.56 -6.79
CA PHE A 334 -17.74 12.79 -6.43
C PHE A 334 -17.36 13.63 -7.66
N GLY A 335 -17.43 13.06 -8.88
CA GLY A 335 -16.97 13.70 -10.11
C GLY A 335 -15.44 13.94 -10.14
N LEU A 336 -14.69 13.24 -9.29
CA LEU A 336 -13.23 13.36 -9.18
C LEU A 336 -12.54 12.34 -10.07
N SER A 337 -11.48 12.73 -10.77
CA SER A 337 -10.63 11.78 -11.49
C SER A 337 -9.65 11.12 -10.53
N THR A 338 -9.71 9.80 -10.40
CA THR A 338 -8.83 9.02 -9.51
C THR A 338 -7.45 8.74 -10.12
N GLY A 339 -7.26 9.00 -11.42
CA GLY A 339 -5.98 8.81 -12.10
C GLY A 339 -4.86 9.77 -11.66
N GLN A 340 -5.21 10.83 -10.91
CA GLN A 340 -4.24 11.76 -10.32
C GLN A 340 -3.64 11.26 -9.01
N TRP A 341 -4.23 10.22 -8.40
CA TRP A 341 -3.76 9.66 -7.12
C TRP A 341 -2.56 8.74 -7.26
N THR A 342 -2.18 8.38 -8.48
CA THR A 342 -1.08 7.44 -8.73
C THR A 342 0.23 7.87 -8.11
N THR A 343 1.05 6.90 -7.67
CA THR A 343 2.45 7.15 -7.28
C THR A 343 3.43 6.79 -8.41
N ALA A 344 2.92 6.33 -9.56
CA ALA A 344 3.69 6.04 -10.75
C ALA A 344 4.28 7.31 -11.38
N LEU A 345 5.35 7.15 -12.16
CA LEU A 345 5.87 8.28 -12.94
C LEU A 345 4.83 8.79 -13.95
N GLU A 346 4.10 7.87 -14.59
CA GLU A 346 3.00 8.16 -15.49
C GLU A 346 1.86 8.87 -14.77
N LYS A 347 1.36 9.96 -15.37
CA LYS A 347 0.10 10.60 -14.98
C LYS A 347 -1.07 9.80 -15.54
N GLY A 348 -2.22 9.83 -14.87
CA GLY A 348 -3.46 9.21 -15.36
C GLY A 348 -3.45 7.68 -15.34
N SER A 349 -2.55 7.08 -14.56
CA SER A 349 -2.65 5.68 -14.19
C SER A 349 -3.42 5.55 -12.88
N TYR A 350 -3.86 4.35 -12.53
CA TYR A 350 -4.63 4.08 -11.33
C TYR A 350 -3.87 3.22 -10.33
N ASP A 351 -2.55 3.26 -10.44
CA ASP A 351 -1.64 2.55 -9.54
C ASP A 351 -1.18 3.53 -8.45
N PHE A 352 -1.99 3.61 -7.38
CA PHE A 352 -1.80 4.52 -6.24
C PHE A 352 -1.49 3.79 -4.94
N ALA A 353 -1.37 2.47 -5.02
CA ALA A 353 -1.20 1.55 -3.92
C ALA A 353 0.16 0.86 -4.02
N TRP A 354 0.81 0.65 -2.88
CA TRP A 354 2.13 0.04 -2.83
C TRP A 354 2.08 -1.48 -2.58
N SER A 355 0.99 -2.02 -2.01
CA SER A 355 0.86 -3.42 -1.58
C SER A 355 -0.47 -4.04 -1.97
N ALA A 356 -0.53 -5.38 -1.94
CA ALA A 356 -1.77 -6.14 -2.06
C ALA A 356 -2.74 -5.92 -0.87
N SER A 357 -2.26 -5.42 0.27
CA SER A 357 -3.06 -5.06 1.44
C SER A 357 -3.63 -3.64 1.40
N ALA A 358 -3.30 -2.85 0.38
CA ALA A 358 -3.70 -1.45 0.25
C ALA A 358 -5.19 -1.19 0.45
N ALA A 359 -6.07 -2.01 -0.13
CA ALA A 359 -7.51 -1.88 0.05
C ALA A 359 -7.92 -2.04 1.52
N ALA A 360 -7.34 -3.01 2.23
CA ALA A 360 -7.63 -3.25 3.64
C ALA A 360 -7.08 -2.14 4.54
N GLU A 361 -5.87 -1.63 4.25
CA GLU A 361 -5.27 -0.49 4.95
C GLU A 361 -6.13 0.77 4.79
N MET A 362 -6.55 1.07 3.56
CA MET A 362 -7.42 2.20 3.25
C MET A 362 -8.81 2.02 3.90
N ALA A 363 -9.37 0.81 3.86
CA ALA A 363 -10.63 0.49 4.54
C ALA A 363 -10.53 0.73 6.04
N ALA A 364 -9.44 0.29 6.68
CA ALA A 364 -9.21 0.50 8.10
C ALA A 364 -9.08 1.99 8.44
N TYR A 365 -8.38 2.76 7.61
CA TYR A 365 -8.28 4.21 7.77
C TYR A 365 -9.64 4.90 7.65
N LEU A 366 -10.33 4.70 6.52
CA LEU A 366 -11.64 5.31 6.26
C LEU A 366 -12.67 4.90 7.33
N ARG A 367 -12.64 3.65 7.79
CA ARG A 367 -13.53 3.17 8.85
C ARG A 367 -13.33 3.93 10.16
N ARG A 368 -12.07 4.19 10.55
CA ARG A 368 -11.79 5.01 11.74
C ARG A 368 -12.33 6.42 11.60
N ARG A 369 -12.25 7.01 10.41
CA ARG A 369 -12.80 8.34 10.12
C ARG A 369 -14.32 8.35 10.22
N VAL A 370 -15.00 7.45 9.51
CA VAL A 370 -16.48 7.35 9.55
C VAL A 370 -16.98 7.07 10.96
N ALA A 371 -16.27 6.24 11.74
CA ALA A 371 -16.64 5.90 13.11
C ALA A 371 -16.63 7.09 14.09
N GLN A 372 -15.99 8.22 13.75
CA GLN A 372 -16.07 9.45 14.54
C GLN A 372 -17.48 10.06 14.50
N THR A 373 -18.20 9.88 13.39
CA THR A 373 -19.58 10.36 13.20
C THR A 373 -20.62 9.27 13.40
N ASP A 374 -20.23 8.00 13.28
CA ASP A 374 -21.11 6.84 13.40
C ASP A 374 -20.41 5.67 14.12
N PRO A 375 -20.44 5.63 15.46
CA PRO A 375 -19.77 4.60 16.26
C PRO A 375 -20.22 3.17 15.96
N GLU A 376 -21.44 2.96 15.45
CA GLU A 376 -21.95 1.63 15.07
C GLU A 376 -21.11 0.98 13.98
N VAL A 377 -20.49 1.78 13.10
CA VAL A 377 -19.57 1.28 12.07
C VAL A 377 -18.40 0.53 12.71
N LYS A 378 -17.81 1.06 13.78
CA LYS A 378 -16.73 0.39 14.50
C LYS A 378 -17.24 -0.84 15.23
N ALA A 379 -18.31 -0.70 16.01
CA ALA A 379 -18.85 -1.79 16.81
C ALA A 379 -19.22 -3.02 15.95
N ARG A 380 -19.82 -2.80 14.77
CA ARG A 380 -20.19 -3.89 13.86
C ARG A 380 -19.00 -4.46 13.10
N ALA A 381 -17.99 -3.63 12.80
CA ALA A 381 -16.76 -4.11 12.17
C ALA A 381 -15.93 -5.02 13.09
N GLU A 382 -16.07 -4.89 14.41
CA GLU A 382 -15.46 -5.79 15.39
C GLU A 382 -16.21 -7.13 15.52
N LEU A 383 -17.47 -7.18 15.06
CA LEU A 383 -18.37 -8.34 15.14
C LEU A 383 -18.62 -9.00 13.77
N ARG A 384 -17.70 -8.80 12.82
CA ARG A 384 -17.87 -9.32 11.46
C ARG A 384 -17.85 -10.84 11.44
N THR A 385 -18.78 -11.39 10.67
CA THR A 385 -18.87 -12.83 10.40
C THR A 385 -18.33 -13.19 9.02
N PHE A 386 -18.05 -12.20 8.15
CA PHE A 386 -17.57 -12.41 6.78
C PHE A 386 -18.46 -13.37 5.98
N SER A 387 -19.76 -13.39 6.25
CA SER A 387 -20.76 -14.26 5.62
C SER A 387 -21.79 -13.45 4.82
N GLU A 388 -22.62 -14.12 4.02
CA GLU A 388 -23.66 -13.47 3.20
C GLU A 388 -24.66 -12.64 4.04
N GLY A 389 -24.75 -12.92 5.35
CA GLY A 389 -25.55 -12.19 6.34
C GLY A 389 -24.73 -11.29 7.28
N ASP A 390 -23.50 -10.89 6.91
CA ASP A 390 -22.63 -10.10 7.79
C ASP A 390 -23.35 -8.82 8.29
N PRO A 391 -23.55 -8.67 9.61
CA PRO A 391 -24.29 -7.54 10.18
C PRO A 391 -23.63 -6.19 9.89
N TYR A 392 -22.32 -6.15 9.64
CA TYR A 392 -21.60 -4.97 9.20
C TYR A 392 -21.98 -4.59 7.77
N CYS A 393 -21.92 -5.53 6.82
CA CYS A 393 -22.27 -5.25 5.42
C CYS A 393 -23.76 -4.90 5.27
N ALA A 394 -24.64 -5.59 6.00
CA ALA A 394 -26.06 -5.26 6.04
C ALA A 394 -26.31 -3.85 6.61
N TYR A 395 -25.54 -3.45 7.64
CA TYR A 395 -25.59 -2.10 8.19
C TYR A 395 -25.15 -1.06 7.17
N LEU A 396 -23.96 -1.24 6.56
CA LEU A 396 -23.45 -0.34 5.53
C LEU A 396 -24.44 -0.19 4.37
N SER A 397 -25.05 -1.29 3.92
CA SER A 397 -26.03 -1.28 2.83
C SER A 397 -27.27 -0.47 3.17
N ARG A 398 -27.85 -0.64 4.36
CA ARG A 398 -29.01 0.15 4.80
C ARG A 398 -28.67 1.63 4.93
N ARG A 399 -27.53 1.96 5.54
CA ARG A 399 -27.09 3.35 5.74
C ARG A 399 -26.78 4.04 4.41
N SER A 400 -26.08 3.34 3.51
CA SER A 400 -25.78 3.82 2.16
C SER A 400 -27.05 4.17 1.40
N ARG A 401 -28.02 3.25 1.32
CA ARG A 401 -29.28 3.49 0.60
C ARG A 401 -30.07 4.65 1.19
N ALA A 402 -30.18 4.72 2.52
CA ALA A 402 -30.89 5.82 3.18
C ALA A 402 -30.22 7.18 2.91
N ALA A 403 -28.89 7.25 2.98
CA ALA A 403 -28.14 8.48 2.77
C ALA A 403 -28.22 8.97 1.31
N LEU A 404 -28.06 8.06 0.34
CA LEU A 404 -28.16 8.39 -1.08
C LEU A 404 -29.58 8.80 -1.51
N MET A 405 -30.63 8.29 -0.85
CA MET A 405 -32.00 8.72 -1.11
C MET A 405 -32.32 10.11 -0.56
N ALA A 406 -31.74 10.48 0.58
CA ALA A 406 -31.95 11.78 1.20
C ALA A 406 -31.30 12.94 0.41
N ASP A 407 -30.31 12.63 -0.42
CA ASP A 407 -29.50 13.59 -1.16
C ASP A 407 -30.03 13.90 -2.58
N ARG A 408 -31.21 13.37 -2.95
CA ARG A 408 -31.81 13.62 -4.27
C ARG A 408 -32.79 14.80 -4.25
N PRO A 409 -32.58 15.86 -5.06
CA PRO A 409 -33.67 16.65 -5.58
C PRO A 409 -34.55 15.77 -6.47
N GLU A 410 -35.86 15.91 -6.34
CA GLU A 410 -36.89 15.15 -7.04
C GLU A 410 -36.73 15.25 -8.57
N LEU A 411 -36.37 14.16 -9.26
CA LEU A 411 -36.38 14.10 -10.72
C LEU A 411 -36.73 12.69 -11.23
N ALA A 412 -37.67 12.70 -12.19
CA ALA A 412 -38.49 11.58 -12.63
C ALA A 412 -37.76 10.51 -13.46
N ILE A 413 -38.27 9.29 -13.31
CA ILE A 413 -37.77 8.04 -13.88
C ILE A 413 -38.23 7.88 -15.34
N ALA A 414 -37.34 7.42 -16.22
CA ALA A 414 -37.70 6.75 -17.47
C ALA A 414 -37.06 5.35 -17.50
N THR A 415 -37.91 4.32 -17.62
CA THR A 415 -37.59 2.89 -17.56
C THR A 415 -37.33 2.27 -18.94
N ALA A 416 -36.35 1.38 -19.05
CA ALA A 416 -36.26 0.25 -19.98
C ALA A 416 -35.13 -0.67 -19.45
N GLY A 417 -35.12 -2.00 -19.46
CA GLY A 417 -35.90 -3.09 -20.06
C GLY A 417 -34.93 -4.29 -20.06
N ALA A 418 -35.30 -5.41 -19.42
CA ALA A 418 -34.39 -6.52 -19.07
C ALA A 418 -34.27 -7.59 -20.16
N THR A 419 -33.10 -8.24 -20.27
CA THR A 419 -32.97 -9.61 -20.79
C THR A 419 -31.81 -10.38 -20.14
N ASP A 420 -32.06 -11.67 -19.96
CA ASP A 420 -31.40 -12.71 -19.15
C ASP A 420 -30.26 -13.44 -19.89
N VAL A 421 -29.20 -13.89 -19.20
CA VAL A 421 -28.15 -14.77 -19.76
C VAL A 421 -27.52 -15.69 -18.70
N SER A 422 -27.44 -16.99 -19.04
CA SER A 422 -26.87 -18.12 -18.29
C SER A 422 -25.33 -18.25 -18.30
N VAL A 423 -24.78 -18.92 -17.27
CA VAL A 423 -23.33 -19.14 -17.00
C VAL A 423 -22.73 -20.35 -17.74
N PRO A 424 -21.47 -20.31 -18.25
CA PRO A 424 -20.84 -21.43 -18.96
C PRO A 424 -19.96 -22.37 -18.09
N ALA A 425 -19.80 -23.61 -18.55
CA ALA A 425 -19.28 -24.79 -17.84
C ALA A 425 -17.74 -24.91 -17.70
N SER A 426 -16.96 -23.84 -17.82
CA SER A 426 -15.48 -23.91 -17.76
C SER A 426 -14.88 -23.90 -16.34
N GLY A 427 -15.68 -23.69 -15.29
CA GLY A 427 -15.20 -23.57 -13.91
C GLY A 427 -14.77 -24.89 -13.25
N ILE A 428 -15.35 -26.03 -13.66
CA ILE A 428 -15.21 -27.31 -12.93
C ILE A 428 -13.77 -27.86 -12.98
N ALA A 429 -13.10 -27.76 -14.14
CA ALA A 429 -11.74 -28.29 -14.32
C ALA A 429 -10.68 -27.50 -13.54
N ARG A 430 -10.87 -26.18 -13.37
CA ARG A 430 -9.94 -25.33 -12.61
C ARG A 430 -10.11 -25.46 -11.10
N THR A 431 -11.35 -25.62 -10.63
CA THR A 431 -11.64 -25.90 -9.21
C THR A 431 -10.99 -27.22 -8.76
N GLN A 432 -10.98 -28.25 -9.62
CA GLN A 432 -10.31 -29.52 -9.32
C GLN A 432 -8.80 -29.35 -9.10
N ALA A 433 -8.12 -28.54 -9.91
CA ALA A 433 -6.67 -28.32 -9.77
C ALA A 433 -6.31 -27.64 -8.44
N LEU A 434 -7.12 -26.68 -7.97
CA LEU A 434 -6.92 -25.99 -6.69
C LEU A 434 -7.24 -26.89 -5.50
N LEU A 435 -8.31 -27.71 -5.60
CA LEU A 435 -8.64 -28.68 -4.56
C LEU A 435 -7.52 -29.69 -4.31
N HIS A 436 -6.81 -30.11 -5.38
CA HIS A 436 -5.64 -30.99 -5.25
C HIS A 436 -4.49 -30.35 -4.45
N GLN A 437 -4.35 -29.02 -4.48
CA GLN A 437 -3.35 -28.32 -3.65
C GLN A 437 -3.75 -28.35 -2.16
N CYS A 438 -5.04 -28.17 -1.86
CA CYS A 438 -5.56 -28.31 -0.50
C CYS A 438 -5.32 -29.73 0.05
N ILE A 439 -5.58 -30.76 -0.77
CA ILE A 439 -5.33 -32.17 -0.44
C ILE A 439 -3.85 -32.39 -0.09
N GLY A 440 -2.94 -31.87 -0.92
CA GLY A 440 -1.50 -32.04 -0.72
C GLY A 440 -1.00 -31.52 0.64
N CYS A 441 -1.49 -30.36 1.09
CA CYS A 441 -1.05 -29.78 2.37
C CYS A 441 -1.77 -30.37 3.59
N HIS A 442 -3.07 -30.66 3.49
CA HIS A 442 -3.89 -31.05 4.65
C HIS A 442 -3.92 -32.56 4.91
N LEU A 443 -3.56 -33.39 3.93
CA LEU A 443 -3.32 -34.82 4.14
C LEU A 443 -1.83 -35.16 4.25
N GLY A 444 -0.95 -34.30 3.73
CA GLY A 444 0.50 -34.43 3.81
C GLY A 444 1.12 -33.97 5.14
N GLY A 445 0.32 -33.52 6.10
CA GLY A 445 0.78 -33.12 7.45
C GLY A 445 1.39 -31.73 7.55
N VAL A 446 1.26 -30.88 6.52
CA VAL A 446 1.73 -29.49 6.52
C VAL A 446 0.73 -28.57 7.24
N GLY A 447 -0.57 -28.79 6.99
CA GLY A 447 -1.67 -28.11 7.68
C GLY A 447 -2.40 -29.03 8.66
N PRO A 448 -3.37 -28.50 9.44
CA PRO A 448 -4.25 -29.34 10.26
C PRO A 448 -4.99 -30.34 9.36
N HIS A 449 -5.20 -31.55 9.86
CA HIS A 449 -5.81 -32.62 9.07
C HIS A 449 -7.25 -32.28 8.68
N LEU A 450 -7.47 -32.01 7.39
CA LEU A 450 -8.77 -31.73 6.79
C LEU A 450 -8.98 -32.63 5.56
N PRO A 451 -10.09 -33.38 5.47
CA PRO A 451 -10.28 -34.42 4.47
C PRO A 451 -10.76 -33.84 3.13
N PHE A 452 -9.96 -32.99 2.49
CA PHE A 452 -10.30 -32.38 1.19
C PHE A 452 -10.45 -33.39 0.04
N ASP A 453 -9.95 -34.61 0.22
CA ASP A 453 -10.10 -35.76 -0.69
C ASP A 453 -11.41 -36.53 -0.49
N ARG A 454 -12.13 -36.29 0.61
CA ARG A 454 -13.38 -36.97 0.96
C ARG A 454 -14.53 -35.95 1.11
N PRO A 455 -15.20 -35.58 0.01
CA PRO A 455 -16.23 -34.54 0.01
C PRO A 455 -17.33 -34.72 1.05
N LEU A 456 -17.76 -35.97 1.32
CA LEU A 456 -18.81 -36.25 2.32
C LEU A 456 -18.32 -36.03 3.76
N GLU A 457 -17.09 -36.41 4.09
CA GLU A 457 -16.49 -36.17 5.40
C GLU A 457 -16.19 -34.68 5.59
N LEU A 458 -15.69 -34.02 4.54
CA LEU A 458 -15.46 -32.56 4.54
C LEU A 458 -16.76 -31.79 4.76
N ALA A 459 -17.86 -32.17 4.10
CA ALA A 459 -19.15 -31.51 4.23
C ALA A 459 -19.66 -31.49 5.69
N ALA A 460 -19.47 -32.58 6.43
CA ALA A 460 -19.81 -32.63 7.85
C ALA A 460 -18.94 -31.67 8.70
N LEU A 461 -17.67 -31.52 8.34
CA LEU A 461 -16.74 -30.62 9.02
C LEU A 461 -16.92 -29.15 8.64
N LEU A 462 -17.42 -28.84 7.44
CA LEU A 462 -17.65 -27.45 6.99
C LEU A 462 -18.54 -26.65 7.95
N ARG A 463 -19.46 -27.31 8.66
CA ARG A 463 -20.35 -26.70 9.68
C ARG A 463 -19.75 -26.66 11.09
N SER A 464 -18.58 -27.23 11.31
CA SER A 464 -17.94 -27.32 12.64
C SER A 464 -17.43 -25.96 13.11
N GLY A 465 -17.98 -25.43 14.21
CA GLY A 465 -17.58 -24.16 14.83
C GLY A 465 -16.30 -24.19 15.66
N ARG A 466 -15.33 -25.05 15.33
CA ARG A 466 -14.10 -25.27 16.13
C ARG A 466 -12.91 -24.44 15.65
N PHE A 467 -13.12 -23.44 14.78
CA PHE A 467 -12.07 -22.66 14.14
C PHE A 467 -12.09 -21.20 14.62
N ALA A 468 -10.96 -20.51 14.48
CA ALA A 468 -10.76 -19.16 15.02
C ALA A 468 -11.77 -18.15 14.47
N HIS A 469 -12.21 -18.33 13.22
CA HIS A 469 -13.15 -17.44 12.54
C HIS A 469 -14.57 -18.00 12.44
N GLY A 470 -14.94 -18.98 13.28
CA GLY A 470 -16.29 -19.57 13.31
C GLY A 470 -16.31 -21.00 12.79
N THR A 471 -17.10 -21.26 11.75
CA THR A 471 -17.14 -22.60 11.14
C THR A 471 -15.89 -22.87 10.30
N LEU A 472 -15.63 -24.13 9.93
CA LEU A 472 -14.57 -24.44 8.98
C LEU A 472 -14.79 -23.71 7.63
N MET A 473 -16.04 -23.55 7.20
CA MET A 473 -16.36 -22.77 6.01
C MET A 473 -15.95 -21.29 6.15
N ASP A 474 -16.12 -20.72 7.34
CA ASP A 474 -15.74 -19.33 7.63
C ASP A 474 -14.21 -19.18 7.71
N GLU A 475 -13.53 -20.15 8.32
CA GLU A 475 -12.07 -20.23 8.32
C GLU A 475 -11.52 -20.33 6.90
N ILE A 476 -12.08 -21.19 6.05
CA ILE A 476 -11.69 -21.32 4.64
C ILE A 476 -11.91 -20.00 3.89
N ARG A 477 -13.05 -19.34 4.08
CA ARG A 477 -13.34 -18.05 3.43
C ARG A 477 -12.37 -16.97 3.87
N TRP A 478 -12.04 -16.91 5.15
CA TRP A 478 -11.07 -15.98 5.69
C TRP A 478 -9.66 -16.25 5.15
N ARG A 479 -9.19 -17.52 5.21
CA ARG A 479 -7.87 -17.96 4.72
C ARG A 479 -7.70 -17.75 3.22
N LEU A 480 -8.77 -17.80 2.42
CA LEU A 480 -8.72 -17.52 0.98
C LEU A 480 -8.78 -16.01 0.66
N GLY A 481 -9.18 -15.19 1.63
CA GLY A 481 -9.35 -13.74 1.47
C GLY A 481 -8.06 -12.94 1.69
N PRO A 482 -7.94 -11.74 1.07
CA PRO A 482 -6.77 -10.88 1.26
C PRO A 482 -6.60 -10.39 2.71
N GLN A 483 -7.67 -10.35 3.50
CA GLN A 483 -7.65 -9.98 4.92
C GLN A 483 -6.85 -10.94 5.80
N ALA A 484 -6.58 -12.16 5.35
CA ALA A 484 -5.71 -13.08 6.08
C ALA A 484 -4.23 -12.67 6.02
N GLY A 485 -3.81 -11.80 5.08
CA GLY A 485 -2.42 -11.35 4.99
C GLY A 485 -1.44 -12.55 4.91
N ALA A 486 -0.50 -12.62 5.85
CA ALA A 486 0.48 -13.72 5.95
C ALA A 486 -0.14 -15.09 6.26
N GLU A 487 -1.37 -15.11 6.77
CA GLU A 487 -2.10 -16.32 7.14
C GLU A 487 -2.91 -16.92 5.97
N ARG A 488 -2.83 -16.31 4.79
CA ARG A 488 -3.57 -16.73 3.59
C ARG A 488 -3.14 -18.13 3.12
N MET A 489 -4.10 -18.93 2.68
CA MET A 489 -3.88 -20.25 2.10
C MET A 489 -4.48 -20.33 0.70
N PRO A 490 -3.88 -21.12 -0.21
CA PRO A 490 -2.61 -21.84 -0.09
C PRO A 490 -1.41 -20.88 -0.08
N LEU A 491 -0.42 -21.17 0.77
CA LEU A 491 0.79 -20.36 0.91
C LEU A 491 1.60 -20.37 -0.40
N GLY A 492 2.03 -19.19 -0.87
CA GLY A 492 2.85 -19.06 -2.07
C GLY A 492 2.12 -19.24 -3.41
N THR A 493 0.81 -19.47 -3.39
CA THR A 493 -0.04 -19.54 -4.59
C THR A 493 -0.87 -18.27 -4.70
N ASN A 494 -0.86 -17.63 -5.88
CA ASN A 494 -1.77 -16.54 -6.18
C ASN A 494 -3.06 -17.11 -6.80
N ILE A 495 -4.13 -17.21 -6.01
CA ILE A 495 -5.45 -17.63 -6.48
C ILE A 495 -6.21 -16.39 -6.97
N SER A 496 -6.69 -16.42 -8.21
CA SER A 496 -7.51 -15.33 -8.77
C SER A 496 -8.89 -15.22 -8.11
N GLY A 497 -9.55 -14.07 -8.23
CA GLY A 497 -10.91 -13.88 -7.70
C GLY A 497 -11.92 -14.90 -8.24
N GLU A 498 -11.87 -15.19 -9.54
CA GLU A 498 -12.73 -16.20 -10.18
C GLU A 498 -12.49 -17.60 -9.62
N GLU A 499 -11.23 -17.98 -9.42
CA GLU A 499 -10.85 -19.28 -8.85
C GLU A 499 -11.26 -19.40 -7.38
N ARG A 500 -11.09 -18.33 -6.60
CA ARG A 500 -11.54 -18.25 -5.21
C ARG A 500 -13.04 -18.43 -5.14
N ASP A 501 -13.79 -17.68 -5.95
CA ASP A 501 -15.25 -17.70 -5.92
C ASP A 501 -15.79 -19.06 -6.40
N ALA A 502 -15.15 -19.69 -7.38
CA ALA A 502 -15.46 -21.04 -7.82
C ALA A 502 -15.18 -22.09 -6.72
N LEU A 503 -14.10 -21.95 -5.96
CA LEU A 503 -13.75 -22.84 -4.85
C LEU A 503 -14.71 -22.66 -3.67
N LEU A 504 -15.08 -21.42 -3.35
CA LEU A 504 -16.09 -21.11 -2.33
C LEU A 504 -17.48 -21.62 -2.73
N ALA A 505 -17.86 -21.48 -4.00
CA ALA A 505 -19.11 -22.03 -4.53
C ALA A 505 -19.12 -23.58 -4.44
N TYR A 506 -17.98 -24.23 -4.69
CA TYR A 506 -17.84 -25.68 -4.53
C TYR A 506 -18.08 -26.13 -3.09
N PHE A 507 -17.44 -25.49 -2.10
CA PHE A 507 -17.69 -25.81 -0.68
C PHE A 507 -19.12 -25.45 -0.23
N ALA A 508 -19.68 -24.35 -0.74
CA ALA A 508 -21.07 -23.98 -0.48
C ALA A 508 -22.06 -25.02 -1.04
N GLY A 509 -21.78 -25.59 -2.22
CA GLY A 509 -22.57 -26.67 -2.81
C GLY A 509 -22.59 -27.93 -1.94
N MET A 510 -21.49 -28.29 -1.28
CA MET A 510 -21.44 -29.43 -0.35
C MET A 510 -22.36 -29.25 0.87
N LEU A 511 -22.51 -28.01 1.33
CA LEU A 511 -23.41 -27.67 2.44
C LEU A 511 -24.89 -27.81 2.04
N GLN A 512 -25.22 -27.71 0.75
CA GLN A 512 -26.59 -27.86 0.23
C GLN A 512 -26.97 -29.33 -0.02
N VAL A 513 -26.03 -30.17 -0.48
CA VAL A 513 -26.27 -31.61 -0.75
C VAL A 513 -26.52 -32.41 0.53
N THR A 514 -25.98 -31.97 1.67
CA THR A 514 -26.15 -32.62 2.99
C THR A 514 -27.32 -32.07 3.81
N ALA A 515 -28.22 -31.30 3.18
CA ALA A 515 -29.42 -30.72 3.81
C ALA A 515 -30.74 -31.23 3.19
N ALA A 516 -30.68 -32.12 2.20
CA ALA A 516 -31.84 -32.89 1.75
C ALA A 516 -32.03 -34.11 2.68
N PRO A 517 -33.28 -34.39 3.14
CA PRO A 517 -33.57 -35.47 4.08
C PRO A 517 -33.25 -36.87 3.55
#